data_AF-A0A1D2QSA7-F1
#
_entry.id   AF-A0A1D2QSA7-F1
#
_cell.length_a   1.000
_cell.length_b   1.000
_cell.length_c   1.000
_cell.angle_alpha   90.00
_cell.angle_beta   90.00
_cell.angle_gamma   90.00
#
_symmetry.space_group_name_H-M   'P 1'
#
loop_
_entity.id
_entity.type
_entity.pdbx_description
1 polymer ?
#
loop_
_entity_poly.entity_id
_entity_poly.type
_entity_poly.pdbx_seq_one_letter_code
_entity_poly.pdbx_strand_id
1 'polypeptide(L)'
;MMIFGIIALVIVGCGGGGDDSNSTSTSSSNSSSTTTTPPPSVQTIINDGTACAPMGATVLVSGTVHYERVFFSTTASGLDYNNIQPRPVRGAVIQALGVGGCVMASALTSVTGTYSLAVSPNTSVKIRVKAQTQSTAGALWDFAVKDNTNSNGLYVLDGSFATSGIANSTRNLTATSGWTGSSYGGVRSAAPFAILDSVYKAIQKVVSVDASVNMDNADIFWSVNNSTASGTPSAGEIGTSYYLNDEIYLLGRQNSGTDEYDEHVIIHEWGHYFEDNLSRSDSIGGGHTISDILDMRVALSEGFGNALSGMVTDDPVYRDSYDAQQGNGSVINVETNAATNIGWFSEGSVQTILYDIYDTTADVNDSVSLGFSAIYNAMVSSEYKNQASLTSIFSLIDKVKEDNVGSASAIDTLVSSQSIDVIVDRFGTNETNSGGNATNLPMYKLLTDDGNPVIVCSHKDNGEYNKLGNGQFLRLQVVSAGSHNIVATRVSGLTSSDPDVGVYLNGSLIFVGTSSTNNTETITANLNVDEYIVEVHDFSNVDRSTTTGGNVCFNVSVF
;
A
#
# COMPACT_ATOMS: atom_id res chain seq x y z
N MET A 1 -6.23 19.71 17.94
CA MET A 1 -7.52 19.05 18.26
C MET A 1 -8.59 19.73 17.44
N MET A 2 -8.67 19.36 16.16
CA MET A 2 -9.56 19.96 15.17
C MET A 2 -10.39 18.83 14.56
N ILE A 3 -11.67 19.13 14.40
CA ILE A 3 -12.73 18.22 14.01
C ILE A 3 -12.59 17.97 12.51
N PHE A 4 -12.14 16.77 12.14
CA PHE A 4 -12.35 16.24 10.81
C PHE A 4 -13.86 16.07 10.62
N GLY A 5 -14.41 16.80 9.66
CA GLY A 5 -15.66 16.38 9.05
C GLY A 5 -15.40 15.06 8.37
N ILE A 6 -15.99 13.98 8.90
CA ILE A 6 -16.03 12.67 8.26
C ILE A 6 -16.76 12.87 6.93
N ILE A 7 -15.99 13.01 5.86
CA ILE A 7 -16.45 12.96 4.48
C ILE A 7 -15.83 11.68 3.92
N ALA A 8 -16.70 10.76 3.51
CA ALA A 8 -16.33 9.45 3.02
C ALA A 8 -15.24 9.56 1.94
N LEU A 9 -14.05 9.06 2.25
CA LEU A 9 -13.03 8.78 1.25
C LEU A 9 -13.61 7.73 0.32
N VAL A 10 -14.00 8.13 -0.88
CA VAL A 10 -14.16 7.20 -2.01
C VAL A 10 -12.75 6.96 -2.53
N ILE A 11 -12.04 6.03 -1.90
CA ILE A 11 -10.86 5.40 -2.48
C ILE A 11 -11.41 4.27 -3.36
N VAL A 12 -11.09 4.32 -4.65
CA VAL A 12 -11.26 3.20 -5.58
C VAL A 12 -9.84 2.77 -5.87
N GLY A 13 -9.42 1.64 -5.29
CA GLY A 13 -8.15 1.01 -5.55
C GLY A 13 -8.19 0.31 -6.90
N CYS A 14 -7.01 -0.13 -7.29
CA CYS A 14 -6.74 -0.82 -8.55
C CYS A 14 -7.51 -2.16 -8.57
N GLY A 15 -8.71 -2.16 -9.16
CA GLY A 15 -9.57 -3.33 -9.22
C GLY A 15 -10.91 -3.01 -9.89
N GLY A 16 -11.00 -3.26 -11.21
CA GLY A 16 -12.19 -2.99 -12.01
C GLY A 16 -13.35 -3.93 -11.66
N GLY A 17 -14.41 -3.40 -11.04
CA GLY A 17 -15.65 -4.13 -10.75
C GLY A 17 -16.73 -3.95 -11.83
N GLY A 18 -17.28 -5.06 -12.34
CA GLY A 18 -18.43 -5.11 -13.23
C GLY A 18 -19.58 -5.94 -12.64
N ASP A 19 -20.81 -5.46 -12.85
CA ASP A 19 -22.06 -5.88 -12.21
C ASP A 19 -22.64 -7.28 -12.57
N ASP A 20 -23.39 -7.79 -11.58
CA ASP A 20 -24.26 -8.97 -11.41
C ASP A 20 -24.96 -9.69 -12.58
N SER A 21 -25.10 -11.02 -12.44
CA SER A 21 -26.41 -11.70 -12.58
C SER A 21 -26.52 -13.06 -11.86
N ASN A 22 -27.68 -13.26 -11.23
CA ASN A 22 -28.07 -14.32 -10.29
C ASN A 22 -28.57 -15.61 -10.99
N SER A 23 -28.17 -16.79 -10.50
CA SER A 23 -28.97 -18.02 -10.72
C SER A 23 -28.80 -19.04 -9.58
N THR A 24 -29.94 -19.42 -8.99
CA THR A 24 -30.10 -20.44 -7.95
C THR A 24 -30.09 -21.85 -8.53
N SER A 25 -29.34 -22.77 -7.92
CA SER A 25 -29.67 -24.20 -8.00
C SER A 25 -29.36 -24.94 -6.69
N THR A 26 -30.36 -25.69 -6.25
CA THR A 26 -30.37 -26.56 -5.07
C THR A 26 -29.81 -27.94 -5.40
N SER A 27 -28.95 -28.51 -4.55
CA SER A 27 -28.89 -29.97 -4.42
C SER A 27 -28.40 -30.42 -3.04
N SER A 28 -29.00 -31.51 -2.60
CA SER A 28 -28.88 -32.19 -1.31
C SER A 28 -27.90 -33.36 -1.37
N SER A 29 -27.14 -33.64 -0.29
CA SER A 29 -27.03 -35.01 0.27
C SER A 29 -26.16 -35.14 1.54
N ASN A 30 -26.81 -35.66 2.56
CA ASN A 30 -26.46 -36.66 3.58
C ASN A 30 -24.99 -37.10 3.88
N SER A 31 -24.57 -36.76 5.12
CA SER A 31 -23.94 -37.55 6.21
C SER A 31 -22.97 -38.72 5.93
N SER A 32 -21.78 -38.62 6.53
CA SER A 32 -21.06 -39.75 7.15
C SER A 32 -19.98 -39.23 8.13
N SER A 33 -20.21 -39.42 9.43
CA SER A 33 -19.32 -39.02 10.53
C SER A 33 -18.18 -40.00 10.73
N THR A 34 -16.94 -39.53 10.56
CA THR A 34 -15.74 -40.16 11.11
C THR A 34 -15.22 -39.27 12.25
N THR A 35 -14.95 -39.87 13.40
CA THR A 35 -14.38 -39.21 14.58
C THR A 35 -12.93 -38.84 14.29
N THR A 36 -12.75 -37.63 13.77
CA THR A 36 -11.47 -36.92 13.69
C THR A 36 -11.24 -36.17 14.99
N THR A 37 -9.99 -36.09 15.44
CA THR A 37 -9.58 -35.02 16.37
C THR A 37 -10.09 -33.69 15.82
N PRO A 38 -10.68 -32.80 16.65
CA PRO A 38 -11.22 -31.55 16.16
C PRO A 38 -10.17 -30.82 15.32
N PRO A 39 -10.49 -30.42 14.08
CA PRO A 39 -9.57 -29.64 13.28
C PRO A 39 -9.20 -28.37 14.06
N PRO A 40 -8.01 -27.81 13.81
CA PRO A 40 -7.63 -26.52 14.38
C PRO A 40 -8.75 -25.49 14.16
N SER A 41 -9.07 -24.72 15.19
CA SER A 41 -10.10 -23.69 15.08
C SER A 41 -9.46 -22.34 14.84
N VAL A 42 -9.93 -21.62 13.82
CA VAL A 42 -9.62 -20.19 13.69
C VAL A 42 -10.69 -19.36 14.36
N GLN A 43 -10.25 -18.41 15.16
CA GLN A 43 -11.07 -17.44 15.87
C GLN A 43 -10.32 -16.11 15.92
N THR A 44 -11.02 -15.04 16.24
CA THR A 44 -10.41 -13.76 16.59
C THR A 44 -10.34 -13.63 18.10
N ILE A 45 -9.33 -12.92 18.61
CA ILE A 45 -9.20 -12.62 20.04
C ILE A 45 -9.03 -11.11 20.26
N ILE A 46 -9.63 -10.60 21.33
CA ILE A 46 -9.56 -9.18 21.72
C ILE A 46 -8.55 -8.96 22.85
N ASN A 47 -8.27 -10.00 23.65
CA ASN A 47 -7.30 -9.96 24.74
C ASN A 47 -6.33 -11.12 24.60
N ASP A 48 -5.04 -10.84 24.82
CA ASP A 48 -4.05 -11.89 24.95
C ASP A 48 -4.14 -12.56 26.32
N GLY A 49 -3.61 -13.78 26.40
CA GLY A 49 -3.47 -14.50 27.65
C GLY A 49 -2.46 -13.84 28.59
N THR A 50 -2.56 -14.12 29.89
CA THR A 50 -1.59 -13.64 30.87
C THR A 50 -0.41 -14.60 30.99
N ALA A 51 0.82 -14.07 31.07
CA ALA A 51 2.02 -14.89 31.22
C ALA A 51 2.03 -15.60 32.58
N CYS A 52 2.39 -16.88 32.57
CA CYS A 52 2.31 -17.74 33.76
C CYS A 52 3.45 -18.77 33.83
N ALA A 53 4.64 -18.34 33.41
CA ALA A 53 5.87 -19.12 33.19
C ALA A 53 5.97 -20.50 33.89
N PRO A 54 6.46 -21.54 33.18
CA PRO A 54 6.60 -22.88 33.75
C PRO A 54 7.52 -22.87 34.97
N MET A 55 7.10 -23.55 36.03
CA MET A 55 7.90 -23.74 37.23
C MET A 55 8.56 -25.14 37.21
N GLY A 56 9.88 -25.20 37.32
CA GLY A 56 10.64 -26.44 37.48
C GLY A 56 11.06 -27.11 36.17
N ALA A 57 11.08 -28.44 36.15
CA ALA A 57 11.44 -29.22 34.95
C ALA A 57 10.47 -28.94 33.80
N THR A 58 10.94 -29.04 32.56
CA THR A 58 10.15 -28.81 31.34
C THR A 58 10.21 -29.98 30.38
N VAL A 59 9.16 -30.17 29.59
CA VAL A 59 9.13 -31.00 28.38
C VAL A 59 8.98 -30.11 27.15
N LEU A 60 9.54 -30.51 26.01
CA LEU A 60 9.39 -29.78 24.76
C LEU A 60 8.12 -30.21 24.02
N VAL A 61 7.32 -29.22 23.64
CA VAL A 61 6.27 -29.37 22.64
C VAL A 61 6.75 -28.65 21.39
N SER A 62 7.00 -29.42 20.32
CA SER A 62 7.51 -28.92 19.05
C SER A 62 6.61 -29.32 17.89
N GLY A 63 6.82 -28.76 16.71
CA GLY A 63 6.10 -29.19 15.52
C GLY A 63 6.30 -28.25 14.35
N THR A 64 5.45 -28.41 13.34
CA THR A 64 5.35 -27.52 12.19
C THR A 64 3.99 -26.86 12.12
N VAL A 65 3.96 -25.64 11.61
CA VAL A 65 2.75 -24.89 11.28
C VAL A 65 2.76 -24.58 9.80
N HIS A 66 1.71 -24.99 9.11
CA HIS A 66 1.49 -24.68 7.69
C HIS A 66 0.17 -23.96 7.48
N TYR A 67 0.07 -23.24 6.36
CA TYR A 67 -1.20 -22.78 5.80
C TYR A 67 -1.34 -23.33 4.37
N GLU A 68 -2.57 -23.60 3.96
CA GLU A 68 -2.90 -23.93 2.57
C GLU A 68 -2.86 -22.67 1.72
N ARG A 69 -1.93 -22.60 0.76
CA ARG A 69 -1.85 -21.51 -0.20
C ARG A 69 -2.55 -21.92 -1.49
N VAL A 70 -3.45 -21.07 -1.98
CA VAL A 70 -4.02 -21.16 -3.32
C VAL A 70 -3.14 -20.30 -4.24
N PHE A 71 -2.66 -20.87 -5.35
CA PHE A 71 -1.85 -20.14 -6.32
C PHE A 71 -2.72 -19.64 -7.47
N PHE A 72 -2.30 -18.60 -8.16
CA PHE A 72 -2.88 -18.23 -9.44
C PHE A 72 -2.69 -19.33 -10.48
N SER A 73 -3.65 -19.45 -11.39
CA SER A 73 -3.54 -20.31 -12.56
C SER A 73 -2.41 -19.83 -13.47
N THR A 74 -1.68 -20.76 -14.07
CA THR A 74 -0.69 -20.42 -15.13
C THR A 74 -1.36 -20.23 -16.50
N THR A 75 -2.66 -20.50 -16.62
CA THR A 75 -3.41 -20.46 -17.90
C THR A 75 -4.66 -19.60 -17.85
N ALA A 76 -5.15 -19.26 -16.66
CA ALA A 76 -6.26 -18.33 -16.41
C ALA A 76 -5.76 -17.19 -15.51
N SER A 77 -6.55 -16.12 -15.35
CA SER A 77 -6.17 -14.95 -14.56
C SER A 77 -6.54 -15.03 -13.08
N GLY A 78 -7.35 -16.02 -12.66
CA GLY A 78 -7.76 -16.20 -11.26
C GLY A 78 -7.02 -17.31 -10.51
N LEU A 79 -7.52 -17.62 -9.31
CA LEU A 79 -6.98 -18.63 -8.40
C LEU A 79 -7.23 -20.08 -8.89
N ASP A 80 -6.24 -20.94 -8.70
CA ASP A 80 -6.27 -22.37 -9.02
C ASP A 80 -6.45 -23.22 -7.75
N TYR A 81 -7.71 -23.50 -7.40
CA TYR A 81 -8.06 -24.36 -6.27
C TYR A 81 -7.76 -25.85 -6.46
N ASN A 82 -7.31 -26.28 -7.65
CA ASN A 82 -6.76 -27.63 -7.83
C ASN A 82 -5.27 -27.71 -7.44
N ASN A 83 -4.61 -26.56 -7.26
CA ASN A 83 -3.20 -26.44 -6.92
C ASN A 83 -2.99 -25.83 -5.52
N ILE A 84 -3.74 -26.32 -4.54
CA ILE A 84 -3.54 -25.95 -3.14
C ILE A 84 -2.27 -26.62 -2.62
N GLN A 85 -1.33 -25.82 -2.11
CA GLN A 85 -0.06 -26.32 -1.57
C GLN A 85 0.14 -25.86 -0.13
N PRO A 86 0.62 -26.74 0.77
CA PRO A 86 1.00 -26.32 2.11
C PRO A 86 2.26 -25.44 2.05
N ARG A 87 2.20 -24.28 2.70
CA ARG A 87 3.33 -23.36 2.88
C ARG A 87 3.60 -23.13 4.37
N PRO A 88 4.85 -22.92 4.79
CA PRO A 88 5.16 -22.70 6.20
C PRO A 88 4.57 -21.37 6.68
N VAL A 89 4.02 -21.33 7.89
CA VAL A 89 3.75 -20.06 8.57
C VAL A 89 5.08 -19.53 9.12
N ARG A 90 5.64 -18.49 8.51
CA ARG A 90 6.99 -17.97 8.82
C ARG A 90 6.92 -16.80 9.80
N GLY A 91 7.81 -16.77 10.79
CA GLY A 91 8.00 -15.63 11.67
C GLY A 91 6.78 -15.26 12.54
N ALA A 92 5.81 -16.16 12.71
CA ALA A 92 4.58 -15.88 13.43
C ALA A 92 4.74 -16.15 14.93
N VAL A 93 4.11 -15.33 15.76
CA VAL A 93 4.07 -15.56 17.22
C VAL A 93 3.31 -16.84 17.52
N ILE A 94 3.98 -17.76 18.19
CA ILE A 94 3.41 -19.03 18.64
C ILE A 94 3.46 -19.14 20.15
N GLN A 95 2.42 -19.71 20.74
CA GLN A 95 2.22 -19.82 22.18
C GLN A 95 1.79 -21.24 22.58
N ALA A 96 2.25 -21.67 23.74
CA ALA A 96 1.64 -22.78 24.48
C ALA A 96 0.71 -22.19 25.54
N LEU A 97 -0.58 -22.42 25.37
CA LEU A 97 -1.62 -21.92 26.27
C LEU A 97 -2.11 -23.02 27.21
N GLY A 98 -2.00 -22.77 28.50
CA GLY A 98 -2.67 -23.56 29.54
C GLY A 98 -4.18 -23.29 29.58
N VAL A 99 -4.88 -24.10 30.37
CA VAL A 99 -6.32 -23.91 30.63
C VAL A 99 -6.55 -22.53 31.25
N GLY A 100 -7.59 -21.82 30.81
CA GLY A 100 -7.92 -20.47 31.29
C GLY A 100 -7.17 -19.32 30.61
N GLY A 101 -6.40 -19.59 29.54
CA GLY A 101 -5.72 -18.54 28.77
C GLY A 101 -4.33 -18.15 29.31
N CYS A 102 -3.72 -19.04 30.10
CA CYS A 102 -2.40 -18.89 30.70
C CYS A 102 -1.30 -19.07 29.61
N VAL A 103 -0.51 -18.05 29.27
CA VAL A 103 0.62 -18.18 28.32
C VAL A 103 1.83 -18.77 29.04
N MET A 104 2.09 -20.05 28.80
CA MET A 104 3.18 -20.78 29.46
C MET A 104 4.52 -20.54 28.74
N ALA A 105 4.51 -20.54 27.41
CA ALA A 105 5.69 -20.28 26.61
C ALA A 105 5.29 -19.58 25.31
N SER A 106 6.20 -18.78 24.77
CA SER A 106 6.04 -18.14 23.47
C SER A 106 7.36 -18.11 22.71
N ALA A 107 7.26 -18.16 21.38
CA ALA A 107 8.38 -18.05 20.45
C ALA A 107 7.85 -17.50 19.11
N LEU A 108 8.73 -17.43 18.11
CA LEU A 108 8.35 -17.27 16.71
C LEU A 108 8.49 -18.60 15.98
N THR A 109 7.64 -18.85 14.99
CA THR A 109 7.89 -19.93 14.02
C THR A 109 9.10 -19.58 13.16
N SER A 110 9.89 -20.60 12.81
CA SER A 110 11.06 -20.40 11.95
C SER A 110 10.67 -20.17 10.48
N VAL A 111 11.66 -19.92 9.61
CA VAL A 111 11.48 -19.81 8.16
C VAL A 111 10.94 -21.09 7.50
N THR A 112 11.02 -22.24 8.18
CA THR A 112 10.42 -23.51 7.75
C THR A 112 9.11 -23.85 8.46
N GLY A 113 8.55 -22.89 9.22
CA GLY A 113 7.32 -23.08 10.00
C GLY A 113 7.50 -23.98 11.22
N THR A 114 8.73 -24.32 11.59
CA THR A 114 9.01 -25.15 12.78
C THR A 114 9.00 -24.33 14.06
N TYR A 115 8.64 -24.96 15.18
CA TYR A 115 8.68 -24.34 16.51
C TYR A 115 9.07 -25.36 17.59
N SER A 116 9.49 -24.85 18.75
CA SER A 116 9.74 -25.62 19.96
C SER A 116 9.47 -24.76 21.20
N LEU A 117 8.63 -25.26 22.11
CA LEU A 117 8.20 -24.56 23.32
C LEU A 117 8.43 -25.45 24.53
N ALA A 118 9.07 -24.90 25.57
CA ALA A 118 9.28 -25.58 26.84
C ALA A 118 8.10 -25.33 27.78
N VAL A 119 7.41 -26.38 28.21
CA VAL A 119 6.25 -26.30 29.11
C VAL A 119 6.42 -27.24 30.30
N SER A 120 5.69 -26.99 31.40
CA SER A 120 5.67 -27.91 32.54
C SER A 120 5.13 -29.29 32.13
N PRO A 121 5.72 -30.41 32.63
CA PRO A 121 5.22 -31.76 32.41
C PRO A 121 3.78 -31.94 32.91
N ASN A 122 3.08 -32.93 32.36
CA ASN A 122 1.71 -33.33 32.74
C ASN A 122 0.71 -32.16 32.78
N THR A 123 0.92 -31.15 31.94
CA THR A 123 0.08 -29.95 31.90
C THR A 123 -0.80 -29.98 30.66
N SER A 124 -2.10 -29.68 30.82
CA SER A 124 -3.00 -29.53 29.69
C SER A 124 -2.72 -28.22 28.97
N VAL A 125 -2.21 -28.30 27.74
CA VAL A 125 -1.86 -27.15 26.92
C VAL A 125 -2.46 -27.28 25.53
N LYS A 126 -2.79 -26.17 24.89
CA LYS A 126 -3.01 -26.09 23.43
C LYS A 126 -1.92 -25.24 22.80
N ILE A 127 -1.66 -25.45 21.52
CA ILE A 127 -0.76 -24.60 20.74
C ILE A 127 -1.61 -23.58 20.02
N ARG A 128 -1.24 -22.31 20.15
CA ARG A 128 -1.87 -21.18 19.47
C ARG A 128 -0.84 -20.51 18.58
N VAL A 129 -1.20 -20.28 17.33
CA VAL A 129 -0.43 -19.44 16.40
C VAL A 129 -1.21 -18.17 16.20
N LYS A 130 -0.60 -17.01 16.41
CA LYS A 130 -1.20 -15.72 16.12
C LYS A 130 -0.87 -15.33 14.69
N ALA A 131 -1.81 -14.71 13.98
CA ALA A 131 -1.52 -14.02 12.73
C ALA A 131 -0.80 -12.69 13.03
N GLN A 132 0.37 -12.78 13.65
CA GLN A 132 1.19 -11.65 14.08
C GLN A 132 2.66 -12.03 13.94
N THR A 133 3.47 -11.15 13.36
CA THR A 133 4.93 -11.24 13.34
C THR A 133 5.52 -10.04 14.05
N GLN A 134 6.54 -10.27 14.89
CA GLN A 134 7.17 -9.20 15.67
C GLN A 134 8.68 -9.42 15.78
N SER A 135 9.44 -8.34 15.81
CA SER A 135 10.86 -8.33 16.18
C SER A 135 11.15 -7.15 17.09
N THR A 136 11.95 -7.40 18.13
CA THR A 136 12.31 -6.42 19.16
C THR A 136 13.83 -6.22 19.26
N ALA A 137 14.61 -6.80 18.35
CA ALA A 137 16.07 -6.68 18.33
C ALA A 137 16.60 -6.74 16.89
N GLY A 138 17.59 -5.91 16.57
CA GLY A 138 18.01 -5.67 15.18
C GLY A 138 16.99 -4.79 14.50
N ALA A 139 16.51 -5.19 13.32
CA ALA A 139 15.34 -4.60 12.71
C ALA A 139 14.10 -4.83 13.60
N LEU A 140 13.29 -3.78 13.75
CA LEU A 140 12.13 -3.72 14.62
C LEU A 140 10.86 -3.70 13.79
N TRP A 141 9.85 -4.48 14.19
CA TRP A 141 8.53 -4.49 13.58
C TRP A 141 7.49 -5.16 14.47
N ASP A 142 6.21 -4.82 14.26
CA ASP A 142 5.06 -5.56 14.76
C ASP A 142 3.89 -5.42 13.77
N PHE A 143 3.53 -6.52 13.11
CA PHE A 143 2.44 -6.56 12.14
C PHE A 143 1.43 -7.63 12.52
N ALA A 144 0.15 -7.29 12.50
CA ALA A 144 -0.93 -8.16 12.95
C ALA A 144 -2.10 -8.18 11.96
N VAL A 145 -2.62 -9.38 11.65
CA VAL A 145 -3.85 -9.53 10.84
C VAL A 145 -5.08 -9.64 11.75
N LYS A 146 -6.00 -8.70 11.61
CA LYS A 146 -7.17 -8.49 12.46
C LYS A 146 -8.47 -8.49 11.65
N ASP A 147 -9.58 -8.76 12.32
CA ASP A 147 -10.91 -8.74 11.73
C ASP A 147 -11.63 -7.43 12.07
N ASN A 148 -11.64 -6.48 11.13
CA ASN A 148 -12.35 -5.20 11.27
C ASN A 148 -13.86 -5.36 11.48
N THR A 149 -14.44 -6.48 11.05
CA THR A 149 -15.87 -6.75 11.20
C THR A 149 -16.22 -7.46 12.50
N ASN A 150 -15.20 -7.76 13.32
CA ASN A 150 -15.35 -8.46 14.59
C ASN A 150 -14.49 -7.82 15.68
N SER A 151 -14.79 -6.55 15.96
CA SER A 151 -14.15 -5.74 17.02
C SER A 151 -12.63 -5.65 16.89
N ASN A 152 -12.10 -5.67 15.66
CA ASN A 152 -10.66 -5.62 15.36
C ASN A 152 -9.87 -6.78 16.02
N GLY A 153 -10.51 -7.93 16.19
CA GLY A 153 -9.88 -9.05 16.89
C GLY A 153 -8.78 -9.71 16.06
N LEU A 154 -7.67 -10.04 16.72
CA LEU A 154 -6.50 -10.71 16.12
C LEU A 154 -6.85 -12.14 15.72
N TYR A 155 -6.58 -12.53 14.48
CA TYR A 155 -6.75 -13.92 14.04
C TYR A 155 -5.75 -14.86 14.72
N VAL A 156 -6.25 -16.01 15.18
CA VAL A 156 -5.43 -17.07 15.77
C VAL A 156 -5.83 -18.44 15.26
N LEU A 157 -4.86 -19.34 15.11
CA LEU A 157 -5.04 -20.77 14.85
C LEU A 157 -4.80 -21.54 16.15
N ASP A 158 -5.86 -22.12 16.70
CA ASP A 158 -5.79 -22.94 17.91
C ASP A 158 -5.80 -24.43 17.58
N GLY A 159 -4.82 -25.14 18.12
CA GLY A 159 -4.87 -26.59 18.25
C GLY A 159 -5.80 -27.04 19.38
N SER A 160 -6.00 -28.34 19.49
CA SER A 160 -6.72 -28.95 20.61
C SER A 160 -5.88 -28.95 21.90
N PHE A 161 -6.55 -28.88 23.06
CA PHE A 161 -5.91 -29.14 24.35
C PHE A 161 -5.46 -30.59 24.44
N ALA A 162 -4.21 -30.80 24.87
CA ALA A 162 -3.66 -32.10 25.17
C ALA A 162 -2.60 -31.99 26.27
N THR A 163 -2.42 -33.06 27.04
CA THR A 163 -1.35 -33.12 28.06
C THR A 163 0.03 -33.00 27.41
N SER A 164 0.94 -32.24 28.03
CA SER A 164 2.35 -32.17 27.66
C SER A 164 3.11 -33.46 28.00
N GLY A 165 2.53 -34.34 28.85
CA GLY A 165 3.15 -35.59 29.26
C GLY A 165 4.45 -35.40 30.05
N ILE A 166 5.24 -36.47 30.17
CA ILE A 166 6.55 -36.45 30.85
C ILE A 166 7.74 -36.53 29.87
N ALA A 167 7.46 -36.60 28.57
CA ALA A 167 8.45 -36.65 27.51
C ALA A 167 8.08 -35.64 26.41
N ASN A 168 9.06 -35.29 25.58
CA ASN A 168 8.84 -34.38 24.46
C ASN A 168 7.75 -34.91 23.51
N SER A 169 6.98 -34.02 22.90
CA SER A 169 5.90 -34.38 21.98
C SER A 169 5.86 -33.47 20.76
N THR A 170 5.28 -33.98 19.68
CA THR A 170 5.12 -33.25 18.42
C THR A 170 3.65 -32.89 18.21
N ARG A 171 3.36 -31.63 17.87
CA ARG A 171 2.02 -31.12 17.56
C ARG A 171 2.09 -30.24 16.31
N ASN A 172 1.61 -30.77 15.19
CA ASN A 172 1.56 -30.03 13.94
C ASN A 172 0.21 -29.33 13.80
N LEU A 173 0.20 -28.16 13.17
CA LEU A 173 -1.02 -27.43 12.84
C LEU A 173 -1.03 -27.09 11.35
N THR A 174 -2.22 -27.16 10.75
CA THR A 174 -2.47 -26.73 9.38
C THR A 174 -3.68 -25.82 9.38
N ALA A 175 -3.51 -24.60 8.89
CA ALA A 175 -4.59 -23.72 8.52
C ALA A 175 -5.05 -24.07 7.11
N THR A 176 -6.34 -24.40 6.93
CA THR A 176 -6.92 -24.78 5.65
C THR A 176 -7.55 -23.60 4.93
N SER A 177 -7.60 -23.67 3.61
CA SER A 177 -8.17 -22.67 2.70
C SER A 177 -9.68 -22.48 2.88
N GLY A 178 -10.37 -23.48 3.43
CA GLY A 178 -11.83 -23.50 3.52
C GLY A 178 -12.52 -23.85 2.19
N TRP A 179 -11.78 -24.09 1.11
CA TRP A 179 -12.35 -24.51 -0.16
C TRP A 179 -12.80 -25.97 -0.10
N THR A 180 -14.06 -26.24 -0.47
CA THR A 180 -14.64 -27.59 -0.43
C THR A 180 -14.94 -28.15 -1.82
N GLY A 181 -14.35 -27.58 -2.86
CA GLY A 181 -14.41 -28.05 -4.25
C GLY A 181 -15.16 -27.14 -5.22
N SER A 182 -16.16 -26.39 -4.75
CA SER A 182 -16.95 -25.47 -5.59
C SER A 182 -17.18 -24.08 -4.99
N SER A 183 -16.91 -23.92 -3.70
CA SER A 183 -17.05 -22.68 -2.95
C SER A 183 -16.27 -22.77 -1.64
N TYR A 184 -16.14 -21.65 -0.93
CA TYR A 184 -15.71 -21.65 0.46
C TYR A 184 -16.82 -22.21 1.37
N GLY A 185 -16.87 -23.54 1.48
CA GLY A 185 -17.79 -24.25 2.39
C GLY A 185 -17.24 -24.46 3.80
N GLY A 186 -15.94 -24.23 4.00
CA GLY A 186 -15.25 -24.31 5.29
C GLY A 186 -14.72 -22.95 5.75
N VAL A 187 -14.18 -22.92 6.97
CA VAL A 187 -13.51 -21.73 7.50
C VAL A 187 -12.23 -21.46 6.70
N ARG A 188 -12.04 -20.24 6.22
CA ARG A 188 -10.83 -19.76 5.51
C ARG A 188 -9.68 -19.51 6.48
N SER A 189 -9.32 -20.53 7.24
CA SER A 189 -8.31 -20.44 8.30
C SER A 189 -6.91 -20.06 7.80
N ALA A 190 -6.60 -20.35 6.53
CA ALA A 190 -5.32 -20.03 5.92
C ALA A 190 -5.15 -18.54 5.57
N ALA A 191 -6.24 -17.81 5.32
CA ALA A 191 -6.20 -16.45 4.81
C ALA A 191 -5.37 -15.47 5.67
N PRO A 192 -5.55 -15.39 7.02
CA PRO A 192 -4.74 -14.50 7.85
C PRO A 192 -3.25 -14.83 7.81
N PHE A 193 -2.89 -16.10 7.62
CA PHE A 193 -1.50 -16.53 7.57
C PHE A 193 -0.88 -16.38 6.18
N ALA A 194 -1.67 -16.47 5.11
CA ALA A 194 -1.24 -16.13 3.76
C ALA A 194 -0.93 -14.63 3.64
N ILE A 195 -1.80 -13.78 4.19
CA ILE A 195 -1.59 -12.32 4.29
C ILE A 195 -0.32 -12.00 5.08
N LEU A 196 -0.20 -12.57 6.29
CA LEU A 196 0.99 -12.35 7.14
C LEU A 196 2.28 -12.81 6.43
N ASP A 197 2.21 -13.86 5.62
CA ASP A 197 3.34 -14.40 4.90
C ASP A 197 3.81 -13.48 3.75
N SER A 198 2.88 -12.82 3.06
CA SER A 198 3.18 -11.76 2.07
C SER A 198 3.86 -10.56 2.73
N VAL A 199 3.31 -10.08 3.85
CA VAL A 199 3.92 -9.00 4.66
C VAL A 199 5.30 -9.40 5.17
N TYR A 200 5.47 -10.64 5.65
CA TYR A 200 6.77 -11.16 6.08
C TYR A 200 7.80 -11.12 4.94
N LYS A 201 7.43 -11.45 3.69
CA LYS A 201 8.34 -11.31 2.54
C LYS A 201 8.77 -9.86 2.33
N ALA A 202 7.85 -8.91 2.41
CA ALA A 202 8.16 -7.48 2.25
C ALA A 202 9.11 -6.98 3.34
N ILE A 203 8.83 -7.32 4.61
CA ILE A 203 9.72 -7.05 5.75
C ILE A 203 11.12 -7.63 5.47
N GLN A 204 11.21 -8.90 5.06
CA GLN A 204 12.50 -9.54 4.82
C GLN A 204 13.26 -8.95 3.62
N LYS A 205 12.57 -8.45 2.58
CA LYS A 205 13.23 -7.74 1.47
C LYS A 205 13.91 -6.46 1.98
N VAL A 206 13.24 -5.67 2.82
CA VAL A 206 13.87 -4.50 3.46
C VAL A 206 14.98 -4.90 4.42
N VAL A 207 14.76 -5.88 5.31
CA VAL A 207 15.79 -6.35 6.25
C VAL A 207 17.05 -6.86 5.55
N SER A 208 16.91 -7.36 4.32
CA SER A 208 18.05 -7.81 3.51
C SER A 208 19.00 -6.67 3.09
N VAL A 209 18.51 -5.42 3.06
CA VAL A 209 19.29 -4.22 2.70
C VAL A 209 19.52 -3.28 3.89
N ASP A 210 18.64 -3.29 4.91
CA ASP A 210 18.83 -2.60 6.19
C ASP A 210 18.45 -3.51 7.37
N ALA A 211 19.46 -4.11 7.99
CA ALA A 211 19.29 -5.01 9.15
C ALA A 211 18.96 -4.27 10.47
N SER A 212 18.90 -2.94 10.46
CA SER A 212 18.63 -2.07 11.62
C SER A 212 17.38 -1.21 11.47
N VAL A 213 16.62 -1.38 10.39
CA VAL A 213 15.40 -0.62 10.10
C VAL A 213 14.42 -0.68 11.26
N ASN A 214 13.80 0.45 11.58
CA ASN A 214 12.67 0.53 12.50
C ASN A 214 11.38 0.69 11.68
N MET A 215 10.57 -0.36 11.63
CA MET A 215 9.25 -0.35 11.00
C MET A 215 8.21 -0.14 12.10
N ASP A 216 7.48 0.97 12.02
CA ASP A 216 6.39 1.26 12.95
C ASP A 216 5.27 0.20 12.82
N ASN A 217 4.52 0.00 13.88
CA ASN A 217 3.55 -1.09 13.93
C ASN A 217 2.41 -0.85 12.93
N ALA A 218 1.92 -1.89 12.26
CA ALA A 218 0.74 -1.77 11.40
C ALA A 218 -0.25 -2.93 11.56
N ASP A 219 -1.53 -2.59 11.45
CA ASP A 219 -2.63 -3.53 11.49
C ASP A 219 -3.15 -3.82 10.08
N ILE A 220 -3.27 -5.10 9.74
CA ILE A 220 -3.86 -5.55 8.48
C ILE A 220 -5.27 -6.06 8.76
N PHE A 221 -6.27 -5.34 8.28
CA PHE A 221 -7.67 -5.67 8.40
C PHE A 221 -8.17 -6.49 7.22
N TRP A 222 -8.53 -7.74 7.50
CA TRP A 222 -9.15 -8.64 6.54
C TRP A 222 -10.36 -9.31 7.17
N SER A 223 -11.40 -9.52 6.37
CA SER A 223 -12.57 -10.29 6.76
C SER A 223 -13.24 -10.87 5.53
N VAL A 224 -13.90 -12.02 5.70
CA VAL A 224 -14.79 -12.58 4.68
C VAL A 224 -15.96 -11.66 4.31
N ASN A 225 -16.21 -10.63 5.12
CA ASN A 225 -17.23 -9.61 4.90
C ASN A 225 -16.71 -8.38 4.15
N ASN A 226 -15.38 -8.17 4.07
CA ASN A 226 -14.79 -7.03 3.39
C ASN A 226 -15.09 -7.09 1.90
N SER A 227 -15.77 -6.07 1.39
CA SER A 227 -16.41 -6.06 0.08
C SER A 227 -16.22 -4.73 -0.63
N THR A 228 -16.55 -4.72 -1.92
CA THR A 228 -16.46 -3.55 -2.79
C THR A 228 -17.54 -2.49 -2.55
N ALA A 229 -18.45 -2.72 -1.59
CA ALA A 229 -19.36 -1.67 -1.15
C ALA A 229 -18.59 -0.59 -0.39
N SER A 230 -18.79 0.68 -0.72
CA SER A 230 -18.20 1.80 0.03
C SER A 230 -19.07 2.15 1.24
N GLY A 231 -18.47 2.26 2.43
CA GLY A 231 -19.23 2.59 3.63
C GLY A 231 -18.42 2.46 4.91
N THR A 232 -18.96 1.71 5.87
CA THR A 232 -18.35 1.55 7.18
C THR A 232 -17.38 0.35 7.21
N PRO A 233 -16.09 0.54 7.50
CA PRO A 233 -15.13 -0.58 7.57
C PRO A 233 -15.54 -1.66 8.57
N SER A 234 -16.14 -1.31 9.71
CA SER A 234 -16.61 -2.32 10.69
C SER A 234 -17.78 -3.17 10.19
N ALA A 235 -18.43 -2.80 9.08
CA ALA A 235 -19.45 -3.59 8.41
C ALA A 235 -18.90 -4.40 7.21
N GLY A 236 -17.61 -4.25 6.88
CA GLY A 236 -16.99 -4.83 5.69
C GLY A 236 -17.24 -4.03 4.40
N GLU A 237 -17.69 -2.78 4.51
CA GLU A 237 -17.92 -1.90 3.36
C GLU A 237 -16.68 -1.01 3.15
N ILE A 238 -15.63 -1.61 2.56
CA ILE A 238 -14.32 -0.95 2.41
C ILE A 238 -14.10 -0.36 1.00
N GLY A 239 -14.96 -0.66 0.04
CA GLY A 239 -14.88 -0.18 -1.35
C GLY A 239 -13.81 -0.87 -2.18
N THR A 240 -12.60 -0.96 -1.64
CA THR A 240 -11.42 -1.57 -2.26
C THR A 240 -10.39 -1.89 -1.17
N SER A 241 -9.25 -2.43 -1.57
CA SER A 241 -8.09 -2.54 -0.69
C SER A 241 -7.31 -1.24 -0.70
N TYR A 242 -6.82 -0.85 0.47
CA TYR A 242 -6.12 0.42 0.65
C TYR A 242 -5.29 0.42 1.93
N TYR A 243 -4.25 1.26 1.93
CA TYR A 243 -3.54 1.70 3.12
C TYR A 243 -4.02 3.07 3.61
N LEU A 244 -4.14 3.23 4.93
CA LEU A 244 -4.36 4.53 5.58
C LEU A 244 -3.89 4.49 7.05
N ASN A 245 -2.98 5.38 7.45
CA ASN A 245 -2.55 5.59 8.85
C ASN A 245 -2.20 4.30 9.60
N ASP A 246 -1.19 3.56 9.15
CA ASP A 246 -0.75 2.29 9.74
C ASP A 246 -1.79 1.15 9.68
N GLU A 247 -2.87 1.33 8.93
CA GLU A 247 -3.91 0.32 8.71
C GLU A 247 -3.96 -0.07 7.23
N ILE A 248 -3.87 -1.37 6.95
CA ILE A 248 -4.06 -1.93 5.60
C ILE A 248 -5.40 -2.67 5.59
N TYR A 249 -6.34 -2.25 4.75
CA TYR A 249 -7.62 -2.94 4.57
C TYR A 249 -7.57 -3.79 3.30
N LEU A 250 -7.99 -5.05 3.42
CA LEU A 250 -7.98 -6.03 2.33
C LEU A 250 -9.39 -6.56 2.06
N LEU A 251 -9.74 -6.74 0.79
CA LEU A 251 -10.98 -7.40 0.37
C LEU A 251 -10.92 -8.89 0.72
N GLY A 252 -12.09 -9.45 1.02
CA GLY A 252 -12.20 -10.86 1.37
C GLY A 252 -13.55 -11.49 1.01
N ARG A 253 -14.48 -10.76 0.40
CA ARG A 253 -15.81 -11.28 0.08
C ARG A 253 -15.76 -12.19 -1.14
N GLN A 254 -16.08 -13.45 -0.91
CA GLN A 254 -16.18 -14.44 -1.96
C GLN A 254 -17.10 -13.95 -3.10
N ASN A 255 -16.64 -14.19 -4.32
CA ASN A 255 -17.29 -13.87 -5.59
C ASN A 255 -17.35 -12.38 -5.93
N SER A 256 -16.69 -11.53 -5.14
CA SER A 256 -16.59 -10.09 -5.36
C SER A 256 -15.12 -9.70 -5.55
N GLY A 257 -14.32 -9.76 -4.48
CA GLY A 257 -12.87 -9.56 -4.51
C GLY A 257 -12.25 -10.23 -3.29
N THR A 258 -11.14 -10.94 -3.46
CA THR A 258 -10.51 -11.70 -2.38
C THR A 258 -9.00 -11.62 -2.44
N ASP A 259 -8.40 -10.92 -1.48
CA ASP A 259 -6.99 -10.58 -1.64
C ASP A 259 -6.07 -11.44 -0.79
N GLU A 260 -6.60 -12.39 0.00
CA GLU A 260 -5.77 -13.11 0.97
C GLU A 260 -4.65 -13.95 0.34
N TYR A 261 -4.77 -14.29 -0.95
CA TYR A 261 -3.76 -15.03 -1.71
C TYR A 261 -3.07 -14.15 -2.77
N ASP A 262 -3.51 -12.90 -2.91
CA ASP A 262 -3.08 -11.94 -3.92
C ASP A 262 -1.87 -11.19 -3.38
N GLU A 263 -0.71 -11.86 -3.42
CA GLU A 263 0.53 -11.34 -2.81
C GLU A 263 0.87 -9.96 -3.34
N HIS A 264 0.64 -9.71 -4.62
CA HIS A 264 0.94 -8.44 -5.24
C HIS A 264 0.08 -7.30 -4.68
N VAL A 265 -1.23 -7.51 -4.52
CA VAL A 265 -2.14 -6.54 -3.86
C VAL A 265 -1.70 -6.27 -2.42
N ILE A 266 -1.45 -7.32 -1.64
CA ILE A 266 -1.03 -7.16 -0.23
C ILE A 266 0.27 -6.37 -0.12
N ILE A 267 1.24 -6.63 -1.01
CA ILE A 267 2.53 -5.95 -0.98
C ILE A 267 2.43 -4.54 -1.57
N HIS A 268 1.54 -4.28 -2.52
CA HIS A 268 1.23 -2.93 -3.02
C HIS A 268 0.78 -2.03 -1.88
N GLU A 269 -0.21 -2.46 -1.09
CA GLU A 269 -0.69 -1.70 0.06
C GLU A 269 0.37 -1.56 1.15
N TRP A 270 1.20 -2.60 1.34
CA TRP A 270 2.38 -2.50 2.21
C TRP A 270 3.41 -1.50 1.68
N GLY A 271 3.47 -1.28 0.36
CA GLY A 271 4.27 -0.24 -0.29
C GLY A 271 3.85 1.17 0.11
N HIS A 272 2.54 1.43 0.21
CA HIS A 272 2.06 2.71 0.76
C HIS A 272 2.41 2.87 2.24
N TYR A 273 2.32 1.80 3.04
CA TYR A 273 2.85 1.79 4.41
C TYR A 273 4.35 2.14 4.44
N PHE A 274 5.14 1.56 3.54
CA PHE A 274 6.57 1.85 3.41
C PHE A 274 6.80 3.33 3.10
N GLU A 275 6.04 3.91 2.17
CA GLU A 275 6.19 5.32 1.81
C GLU A 275 5.90 6.25 3.00
N ASP A 276 4.84 5.97 3.76
CA ASP A 276 4.41 6.76 4.90
C ASP A 276 5.38 6.67 6.10
N ASN A 277 5.84 5.46 6.41
CA ASN A 277 6.60 5.19 7.64
C ASN A 277 8.12 5.22 7.47
N LEU A 278 8.62 4.73 6.34
CA LEU A 278 10.07 4.58 6.11
C LEU A 278 10.62 5.63 5.15
N SER A 279 9.77 6.30 4.38
CA SER A 279 10.14 7.26 3.35
C SER A 279 9.40 8.59 3.59
N ARG A 280 8.83 9.16 2.54
CA ARG A 280 7.84 10.22 2.51
C ARG A 280 6.87 9.93 1.36
N SER A 281 5.57 10.15 1.58
CA SER A 281 4.56 10.21 0.53
C SER A 281 3.87 11.58 0.57
N ASP A 282 3.78 12.24 -0.58
CA ASP A 282 2.89 13.40 -0.77
C ASP A 282 1.64 13.02 -1.57
N SER A 283 1.39 11.73 -1.80
CA SER A 283 0.24 11.25 -2.58
C SER A 283 -1.08 11.70 -1.96
N ILE A 284 -1.96 12.25 -2.79
CA ILE A 284 -3.33 12.61 -2.40
C ILE A 284 -4.32 11.44 -2.60
N GLY A 285 -3.82 10.28 -3.04
CA GLY A 285 -4.59 9.07 -3.32
C GLY A 285 -5.75 9.30 -4.29
N GLY A 286 -6.81 8.51 -4.13
CA GLY A 286 -8.05 8.62 -4.90
C GLY A 286 -8.15 7.63 -6.06
N GLY A 287 -9.33 7.58 -6.68
CA GLY A 287 -9.63 6.62 -7.73
C GLY A 287 -8.71 6.75 -8.95
N HIS A 288 -8.16 5.64 -9.42
CA HIS A 288 -7.28 5.60 -10.58
C HIS A 288 -7.34 4.25 -11.31
N THR A 289 -6.74 4.22 -12.50
CA THR A 289 -6.42 3.02 -13.27
C THR A 289 -5.04 3.15 -13.88
N ILE A 290 -4.43 2.03 -14.25
CA ILE A 290 -3.11 1.98 -14.90
C ILE A 290 -2.98 2.78 -16.21
N SER A 291 -4.10 3.12 -16.85
CA SER A 291 -4.11 3.93 -18.06
C SER A 291 -4.31 5.43 -17.82
N ASP A 292 -4.50 5.86 -16.58
CA ASP A 292 -4.82 7.25 -16.27
C ASP A 292 -3.62 8.19 -16.43
N ILE A 293 -3.91 9.47 -16.67
CA ILE A 293 -2.95 10.57 -16.64
C ILE A 293 -3.12 11.28 -15.28
N LEU A 294 -2.26 10.95 -14.33
CA LEU A 294 -2.42 11.25 -12.90
C LEU A 294 -1.64 12.50 -12.45
N ASP A 295 -2.01 13.00 -11.28
CA ASP A 295 -1.11 13.84 -10.48
C ASP A 295 0.21 13.07 -10.23
N MET A 296 1.36 13.74 -10.37
CA MET A 296 2.69 13.10 -10.26
C MET A 296 2.94 12.40 -8.94
N ARG A 297 2.30 12.87 -7.85
CA ARG A 297 2.44 12.29 -6.51
C ARG A 297 1.73 10.94 -6.43
N VAL A 298 0.58 10.84 -7.08
CA VAL A 298 -0.20 9.60 -7.19
C VAL A 298 0.48 8.65 -8.17
N ALA A 299 0.92 9.14 -9.34
CA ALA A 299 1.65 8.32 -10.31
C ALA A 299 2.90 7.63 -9.70
N LEU A 300 3.67 8.38 -8.89
CA LEU A 300 4.80 7.80 -8.16
C LEU A 300 4.36 6.73 -7.17
N SER A 301 3.39 7.06 -6.31
CA SER A 301 2.98 6.19 -5.20
C SER A 301 2.38 4.87 -5.69
N GLU A 302 1.46 4.92 -6.66
CA GLU A 302 0.83 3.72 -7.23
C GLU A 302 1.83 2.89 -8.06
N GLY A 303 2.67 3.57 -8.86
CA GLY A 303 3.69 2.89 -9.64
C GLY A 303 4.77 2.22 -8.76
N PHE A 304 5.12 2.84 -7.63
CA PHE A 304 6.01 2.24 -6.64
C PHE A 304 5.37 1.02 -5.98
N GLY A 305 4.10 1.07 -5.57
CA GLY A 305 3.39 -0.08 -5.02
C GLY A 305 3.41 -1.28 -5.96
N ASN A 306 3.10 -1.05 -7.25
CA ASN A 306 3.14 -2.07 -8.29
C ASN A 306 4.54 -2.66 -8.44
N ALA A 307 5.57 -1.81 -8.59
CA ALA A 307 6.95 -2.27 -8.78
C ALA A 307 7.46 -3.04 -7.56
N LEU A 308 7.26 -2.51 -6.35
CA LEU A 308 7.68 -3.13 -5.10
C LEU A 308 7.07 -4.53 -4.96
N SER A 309 5.80 -4.69 -5.32
CA SER A 309 5.13 -5.99 -5.28
C SER A 309 5.84 -7.04 -6.15
N GLY A 310 6.30 -6.66 -7.35
CA GLY A 310 7.14 -7.50 -8.20
C GLY A 310 8.52 -7.76 -7.61
N MET A 311 9.17 -6.73 -7.06
CA MET A 311 10.50 -6.85 -6.45
C MET A 311 10.48 -7.81 -5.26
N VAL A 312 9.49 -7.71 -4.37
CA VAL A 312 9.38 -8.53 -3.16
C VAL A 312 9.09 -9.98 -3.49
N THR A 313 8.24 -10.22 -4.50
CA THR A 313 7.85 -11.57 -4.92
C THR A 313 8.85 -12.24 -5.85
N ASP A 314 9.76 -11.46 -6.45
CA ASP A 314 10.58 -11.87 -7.59
C ASP A 314 9.72 -12.43 -8.74
N ASP A 315 8.51 -11.87 -8.91
CA ASP A 315 7.54 -12.20 -9.95
C ASP A 315 6.99 -10.91 -10.57
N PRO A 316 7.35 -10.56 -11.82
CA PRO A 316 6.93 -9.29 -12.44
C PRO A 316 5.45 -9.26 -12.81
N VAL A 317 4.73 -10.38 -12.70
CA VAL A 317 3.32 -10.45 -13.09
C VAL A 317 2.45 -10.21 -11.87
N TYR A 318 2.05 -8.96 -11.67
CA TYR A 318 1.03 -8.54 -10.72
C TYR A 318 -0.30 -9.22 -11.04
N ARG A 319 -0.96 -9.77 -10.00
CA ARG A 319 -2.25 -10.44 -10.13
C ARG A 319 -3.18 -10.11 -8.97
N ASP A 320 -4.46 -9.94 -9.30
CA ASP A 320 -5.56 -9.63 -8.38
C ASP A 320 -6.78 -10.46 -8.78
N SER A 321 -7.38 -11.18 -7.83
CA SER A 321 -8.40 -12.20 -8.05
C SER A 321 -9.80 -11.77 -7.58
N TYR A 322 -10.78 -11.97 -8.44
CA TYR A 322 -12.15 -11.51 -8.21
C TYR A 322 -13.19 -12.36 -8.95
N ASP A 323 -14.45 -11.93 -8.88
CA ASP A 323 -15.62 -12.59 -9.48
C ASP A 323 -15.87 -14.03 -8.98
N ALA A 324 -16.85 -14.68 -9.61
CA ALA A 324 -17.31 -16.03 -9.32
C ALA A 324 -16.15 -17.03 -9.17
N GLN A 325 -16.12 -17.68 -8.01
CA GLN A 325 -15.11 -18.66 -7.61
C GLN A 325 -13.67 -18.13 -7.66
N GLN A 326 -13.47 -16.81 -7.68
CA GLN A 326 -12.14 -16.18 -7.79
C GLN A 326 -11.42 -16.67 -9.06
N GLY A 327 -12.19 -17.09 -10.06
CA GLY A 327 -11.68 -17.71 -11.28
C GLY A 327 -11.28 -16.70 -12.35
N ASN A 328 -11.57 -15.42 -12.11
CA ASN A 328 -11.14 -14.29 -12.92
C ASN A 328 -10.12 -13.46 -12.16
N GLY A 329 -9.47 -12.53 -12.85
CA GLY A 329 -8.51 -11.63 -12.25
C GLY A 329 -7.94 -10.63 -13.25
N SER A 330 -7.33 -9.58 -12.71
CA SER A 330 -6.57 -8.60 -13.45
C SER A 330 -5.09 -9.01 -13.45
N VAL A 331 -4.39 -8.68 -14.52
CA VAL A 331 -2.98 -9.02 -14.68
C VAL A 331 -2.24 -7.82 -15.26
N ILE A 332 -1.18 -7.41 -14.57
CA ILE A 332 -0.26 -6.37 -15.02
C ILE A 332 1.14 -6.98 -14.97
N ASN A 333 1.91 -6.84 -16.04
CA ASN A 333 3.32 -7.25 -16.01
C ASN A 333 4.18 -5.99 -15.86
N VAL A 334 4.76 -5.77 -14.67
CA VAL A 334 5.52 -4.55 -14.35
C VAL A 334 6.78 -4.41 -15.18
N GLU A 335 7.32 -5.53 -15.67
CA GLU A 335 8.43 -5.62 -16.63
C GLU A 335 8.01 -5.19 -18.06
N THR A 336 6.72 -5.06 -18.34
CA THR A 336 6.30 -4.67 -19.69
C THR A 336 6.52 -3.19 -19.94
N ASN A 337 7.53 -2.88 -20.74
CA ASN A 337 7.86 -1.54 -21.22
C ASN A 337 6.77 -0.84 -22.09
N ALA A 338 5.63 -1.49 -22.34
CA ALA A 338 4.52 -0.99 -23.17
C ALA A 338 3.34 -0.44 -22.34
N ALA A 339 3.61 0.52 -21.46
CA ALA A 339 2.57 1.22 -20.71
C ALA A 339 1.69 2.09 -21.62
N THR A 340 0.44 2.34 -21.19
CA THR A 340 -0.47 3.27 -21.88
C THR A 340 -0.27 4.68 -21.32
N ASN A 341 -0.38 5.71 -22.18
CA ASN A 341 -0.19 7.12 -21.79
C ASN A 341 1.15 7.34 -21.07
N ILE A 342 2.25 6.87 -21.66
CA ILE A 342 3.59 6.93 -21.04
C ILE A 342 4.03 8.37 -20.71
N GLY A 343 4.67 8.53 -19.56
CA GLY A 343 5.17 9.80 -19.06
C GLY A 343 5.23 9.84 -17.53
N TRP A 344 5.67 10.98 -17.00
CA TRP A 344 5.87 11.17 -15.55
C TRP A 344 4.59 11.17 -14.71
N PHE A 345 3.43 11.24 -15.36
CA PHE A 345 2.09 11.19 -14.80
C PHE A 345 1.46 9.79 -14.88
N SER A 346 2.18 8.78 -15.39
CA SER A 346 1.68 7.42 -15.56
C SER A 346 2.27 6.50 -14.50
N GLU A 347 1.41 5.86 -13.70
CA GLU A 347 1.83 4.80 -12.78
C GLU A 347 2.47 3.62 -13.53
N GLY A 348 2.01 3.36 -14.77
CA GLY A 348 2.58 2.35 -15.65
C GLY A 348 4.02 2.67 -16.08
N SER A 349 4.35 3.95 -16.31
CA SER A 349 5.74 4.34 -16.58
C SER A 349 6.61 4.26 -15.33
N VAL A 350 6.09 4.68 -14.18
CA VAL A 350 6.81 4.60 -12.90
C VAL A 350 7.13 3.15 -12.55
N GLN A 351 6.15 2.25 -12.60
CA GLN A 351 6.36 0.86 -12.18
C GLN A 351 7.46 0.18 -13.01
N THR A 352 7.49 0.45 -14.33
CA THR A 352 8.45 -0.12 -15.26
C THR A 352 9.85 0.43 -15.00
N ILE A 353 10.01 1.75 -14.89
CA ILE A 353 11.31 2.36 -14.59
C ILE A 353 11.89 1.79 -13.29
N LEU A 354 11.07 1.68 -12.24
CA LEU A 354 11.54 1.20 -10.95
C LEU A 354 11.87 -0.29 -10.99
N TYR A 355 11.08 -1.09 -11.70
CA TYR A 355 11.36 -2.51 -11.84
C TYR A 355 12.63 -2.77 -12.67
N ASP A 356 12.83 -2.06 -13.78
CA ASP A 356 14.06 -2.14 -14.60
C ASP A 356 15.31 -1.70 -13.81
N ILE A 357 15.19 -0.72 -12.91
CA ILE A 357 16.31 -0.35 -12.01
C ILE A 357 16.67 -1.52 -11.06
N TYR A 358 15.66 -2.28 -10.63
CA TYR A 358 15.80 -3.36 -9.66
C TYR A 358 16.37 -4.63 -10.28
N ASP A 359 15.84 -5.04 -11.42
CA ASP A 359 15.94 -6.41 -11.90
C ASP A 359 17.33 -6.71 -12.53
N THR A 360 17.51 -7.91 -13.11
CA THR A 360 18.80 -8.29 -13.75
C THR A 360 18.62 -8.63 -15.23
N THR A 361 17.41 -8.51 -15.76
CA THR A 361 17.03 -9.02 -17.07
C THR A 361 17.13 -7.90 -18.09
N ALA A 362 18.33 -7.71 -18.63
CA ALA A 362 18.52 -6.69 -19.66
C ALA A 362 17.56 -6.88 -20.86
N ASP A 363 16.80 -5.85 -21.19
CA ASP A 363 15.93 -5.78 -22.35
C ASP A 363 16.28 -4.57 -23.27
N VAL A 364 15.35 -4.11 -24.11
CA VAL A 364 15.62 -2.97 -24.99
C VAL A 364 15.50 -1.67 -24.21
N ASN A 365 16.63 -0.97 -24.07
CA ASN A 365 16.82 0.27 -23.29
C ASN A 365 17.06 0.04 -21.80
N ASP A 366 16.93 -1.19 -21.30
CA ASP A 366 17.39 -1.56 -19.98
C ASP A 366 18.78 -2.23 -19.97
N SER A 367 19.66 -1.65 -19.19
CA SER A 367 20.97 -2.23 -18.83
C SER A 367 21.31 -1.97 -17.37
N VAL A 368 20.33 -1.49 -16.60
CA VAL A 368 20.47 -1.16 -15.19
C VAL A 368 20.20 -2.43 -14.40
N SER A 369 20.93 -2.60 -13.30
CA SER A 369 20.71 -3.74 -12.40
C SER A 369 21.28 -3.37 -11.05
N LEU A 370 20.61 -2.43 -10.39
CA LEU A 370 21.07 -1.84 -9.14
C LEU A 370 20.50 -2.56 -7.92
N GLY A 371 19.49 -3.42 -8.12
CA GLY A 371 18.82 -4.13 -7.04
C GLY A 371 18.00 -3.21 -6.13
N PHE A 372 17.34 -3.83 -5.16
CA PHE A 372 16.42 -3.12 -4.27
C PHE A 372 17.12 -2.05 -3.41
N SER A 373 18.40 -2.25 -3.09
CA SER A 373 19.17 -1.31 -2.26
C SER A 373 19.26 0.09 -2.84
N ALA A 374 19.31 0.26 -4.17
CA ALA A 374 19.41 1.58 -4.76
C ALA A 374 18.12 2.40 -4.58
N ILE A 375 16.97 1.77 -4.79
CA ILE A 375 15.65 2.41 -4.59
C ILE A 375 15.41 2.64 -3.09
N TYR A 376 15.66 1.63 -2.27
CA TYR A 376 15.52 1.72 -0.82
C TYR A 376 16.35 2.87 -0.22
N ASN A 377 17.65 2.92 -0.53
CA ASN A 377 18.56 3.95 0.02
C ASN A 377 18.13 5.36 -0.39
N ALA A 378 17.69 5.55 -1.64
CA ALA A 378 17.18 6.84 -2.11
C ALA A 378 15.95 7.28 -1.31
N MET A 379 14.95 6.41 -1.18
CA MET A 379 13.68 6.69 -0.50
C MET A 379 13.85 6.95 1.01
N VAL A 380 14.71 6.18 1.70
CA VAL A 380 14.90 6.37 3.15
C VAL A 380 15.86 7.51 3.50
N SER A 381 16.57 8.07 2.52
CA SER A 381 17.56 9.13 2.72
C SER A 381 16.94 10.39 3.32
N SER A 382 17.67 11.06 4.22
CA SER A 382 17.22 12.33 4.80
C SER A 382 17.05 13.42 3.75
N GLU A 383 17.83 13.40 2.67
CA GLU A 383 17.76 14.37 1.59
C GLU A 383 16.47 14.21 0.77
N TYR A 384 16.06 12.98 0.46
CA TYR A 384 14.79 12.71 -0.21
C TYR A 384 13.60 13.08 0.67
N LYS A 385 13.59 12.64 1.94
CA LYS A 385 12.48 12.92 2.87
C LYS A 385 12.27 14.42 3.10
N ASN A 386 13.36 15.18 3.22
CA ASN A 386 13.31 16.61 3.55
C ASN A 386 13.46 17.53 2.32
N GLN A 387 13.31 17.01 1.10
CA GLN A 387 13.39 17.85 -0.09
C GLN A 387 12.22 18.83 -0.20
N ALA A 388 12.46 20.00 -0.79
CA ALA A 388 11.40 20.98 -1.01
C ALA A 388 10.35 20.52 -2.04
N SER A 389 10.76 19.84 -3.11
CA SER A 389 9.84 19.30 -4.13
C SER A 389 8.82 18.32 -3.52
N LEU A 390 7.64 18.23 -4.13
CA LEU A 390 6.71 17.16 -3.83
C LEU A 390 7.22 15.84 -4.43
N THR A 391 6.89 14.71 -3.79
CA THR A 391 7.32 13.38 -4.23
C THR A 391 6.79 13.08 -5.64
N SER A 392 7.70 12.70 -6.52
CA SER A 392 7.44 12.37 -7.93
C SER A 392 8.58 11.50 -8.47
N ILE A 393 8.39 10.92 -9.66
CA ILE A 393 9.46 10.18 -10.36
C ILE A 393 10.73 11.02 -10.54
N PHE A 394 10.60 12.33 -10.75
CA PHE A 394 11.74 13.25 -10.83
C PHE A 394 12.56 13.25 -9.54
N SER A 395 11.89 13.44 -8.41
CA SER A 395 12.56 13.50 -7.13
C SER A 395 13.23 12.18 -6.72
N LEU A 396 12.61 11.04 -7.05
CA LEU A 396 13.17 9.73 -6.75
C LEU A 396 14.36 9.43 -7.66
N ILE A 397 14.23 9.64 -8.97
CA ILE A 397 15.31 9.33 -9.93
C ILE A 397 16.48 10.31 -9.79
N ASP A 398 16.25 11.58 -9.46
CA ASP A 398 17.32 12.54 -9.09
C ASP A 398 18.17 11.93 -7.98
N LYS A 399 17.52 11.45 -6.90
CA LYS A 399 18.22 10.84 -5.77
C LYS A 399 18.90 9.51 -6.12
N VAL A 400 18.23 8.62 -6.86
CA VAL A 400 18.83 7.35 -7.30
C VAL A 400 20.08 7.60 -8.14
N LYS A 401 20.07 8.59 -9.04
CA LYS A 401 21.24 8.94 -9.87
C LYS A 401 22.36 9.58 -9.06
N GLU A 402 22.04 10.42 -8.09
CA GLU A 402 23.03 11.00 -7.17
C GLU A 402 23.79 9.90 -6.41
N ASP A 403 23.06 8.90 -5.89
CA ASP A 403 23.65 7.80 -5.14
C ASP A 403 24.33 6.75 -6.05
N ASN A 404 24.03 6.75 -7.36
CA ASN A 404 24.52 5.77 -8.34
C ASN A 404 25.05 6.45 -9.62
N VAL A 405 25.94 7.43 -9.48
CA VAL A 405 26.47 8.25 -10.59
C VAL A 405 27.02 7.46 -11.79
N GLY A 406 27.52 6.24 -11.56
CA GLY A 406 28.03 5.36 -12.62
C GLY A 406 26.94 4.81 -13.56
N SER A 407 25.70 4.76 -13.10
CA SER A 407 24.54 4.28 -13.86
C SER A 407 23.64 5.41 -14.37
N ALA A 408 23.99 6.67 -14.10
CA ALA A 408 23.14 7.82 -14.43
C ALA A 408 22.71 7.87 -15.91
N SER A 409 23.62 7.65 -16.85
CA SER A 409 23.30 7.65 -18.28
C SER A 409 22.44 6.45 -18.72
N ALA A 410 22.58 5.30 -18.05
CA ALA A 410 21.72 4.15 -18.30
C ALA A 410 20.30 4.39 -17.76
N ILE A 411 20.19 5.00 -16.57
CA ILE A 411 18.91 5.45 -16.01
C ILE A 411 18.26 6.52 -16.90
N ASP A 412 19.04 7.45 -17.47
CA ASP A 412 18.53 8.43 -18.44
C ASP A 412 17.93 7.75 -19.68
N THR A 413 18.48 6.59 -20.08
CA THR A 413 17.95 5.79 -21.20
C THR A 413 16.63 5.12 -20.83
N LEU A 414 16.50 4.61 -19.59
CA LEU A 414 15.24 4.06 -19.06
C LEU A 414 14.12 5.11 -19.00
N VAL A 415 14.37 6.26 -18.38
CA VAL A 415 13.32 7.30 -18.26
C VAL A 415 12.91 7.83 -19.64
N SER A 416 13.86 7.96 -20.56
CA SER A 416 13.56 8.38 -21.95
C SER A 416 12.69 7.36 -22.70
N SER A 417 12.83 6.06 -22.40
CA SER A 417 12.00 5.02 -23.02
C SER A 417 10.52 5.18 -22.68
N GLN A 418 10.23 5.77 -21.51
CA GLN A 418 8.90 6.08 -21.02
C GLN A 418 8.44 7.51 -21.35
N SER A 419 9.06 8.17 -22.34
CA SER A 419 8.73 9.56 -22.73
C SER A 419 8.83 10.57 -21.59
N ILE A 420 9.82 10.40 -20.72
CA ILE A 420 10.23 11.37 -19.70
C ILE A 420 11.59 11.90 -20.13
N ASP A 421 11.75 13.22 -20.17
CA ASP A 421 13.04 13.80 -20.52
C ASP A 421 14.10 13.48 -19.46
N VAL A 422 15.37 13.64 -19.82
CA VAL A 422 16.49 13.45 -18.88
C VAL A 422 16.27 14.26 -17.60
N ILE A 423 16.15 13.55 -16.48
CA ILE A 423 15.82 14.14 -15.17
C ILE A 423 17.07 14.85 -14.62
N VAL A 424 17.17 16.16 -14.80
CA VAL A 424 18.35 16.92 -14.33
C VAL A 424 18.26 17.39 -12.88
N ASP A 425 17.06 17.39 -12.30
CA ASP A 425 16.78 17.72 -10.91
C ASP A 425 15.42 17.14 -10.45
N ARG A 426 15.18 17.18 -9.15
CA ARG A 426 13.92 16.81 -8.49
C ARG A 426 12.66 17.60 -8.89
N PHE A 427 12.80 18.70 -9.64
CA PHE A 427 11.70 19.58 -10.04
C PHE A 427 11.25 19.36 -11.49
N GLY A 428 11.83 18.39 -12.20
CA GLY A 428 11.47 18.11 -13.59
C GLY A 428 11.85 19.25 -14.56
N THR A 429 12.94 19.97 -14.26
CA THR A 429 13.44 21.04 -15.14
C THR A 429 13.71 20.50 -16.55
N ASN A 430 13.30 21.26 -17.57
CA ASN A 430 13.39 20.94 -19.00
C ASN A 430 12.47 19.83 -19.52
N GLU A 431 11.57 19.27 -18.71
CA GLU A 431 10.55 18.35 -19.21
C GLU A 431 9.72 18.98 -20.34
N THR A 432 9.45 18.21 -21.38
CA THR A 432 8.71 18.63 -22.59
C THR A 432 7.42 17.84 -22.82
N ASN A 433 7.27 16.67 -22.19
CA ASN A 433 6.04 15.91 -22.20
C ASN A 433 4.99 16.55 -21.27
N SER A 434 4.09 17.32 -21.88
CA SER A 434 3.04 18.07 -21.18
C SER A 434 1.78 17.25 -20.82
N GLY A 435 1.76 15.95 -21.11
CA GLY A 435 0.55 15.13 -20.99
C GLY A 435 -0.59 15.63 -21.88
N GLY A 436 -0.25 16.23 -23.03
CA GLY A 436 -1.20 16.75 -24.01
C GLY A 436 -1.66 18.20 -23.78
N ASN A 437 -1.36 18.82 -22.64
CA ASN A 437 -1.70 20.22 -22.38
C ASN A 437 -0.49 21.03 -21.87
N ALA A 438 -0.04 21.99 -22.69
CA ALA A 438 1.13 22.82 -22.42
C ALA A 438 1.05 23.62 -21.09
N THR A 439 -0.14 23.82 -20.51
CA THR A 439 -0.26 24.53 -19.22
C THR A 439 0.34 23.76 -18.03
N ASN A 440 0.48 22.44 -18.17
CA ASN A 440 1.11 21.55 -17.19
C ASN A 440 2.62 21.77 -17.07
N LEU A 441 3.24 22.50 -18.00
CA LEU A 441 4.66 22.79 -18.01
C LEU A 441 4.94 24.30 -17.92
N PRO A 442 6.07 24.72 -17.31
CA PRO A 442 6.94 23.89 -16.47
C PRO A 442 6.18 23.37 -15.24
N MET A 443 6.55 22.18 -14.78
CA MET A 443 5.88 21.49 -13.67
C MET A 443 5.84 22.34 -12.40
N TYR A 444 6.97 22.97 -12.09
CA TYR A 444 7.09 23.97 -11.05
C TYR A 444 7.40 25.34 -11.67
N LYS A 445 6.48 26.29 -11.54
CA LYS A 445 6.71 27.69 -11.97
C LYS A 445 7.40 28.46 -10.86
N LEU A 446 8.38 29.30 -11.19
CA LEU A 446 9.04 30.14 -10.19
C LEU A 446 8.09 31.26 -9.74
N LEU A 447 7.86 31.36 -8.43
CA LEU A 447 7.10 32.42 -7.78
C LEU A 447 8.03 33.22 -6.87
N THR A 448 8.01 34.54 -7.02
CA THR A 448 8.85 35.48 -6.29
C THR A 448 8.02 36.35 -5.36
N ASP A 449 8.58 36.67 -4.19
CA ASP A 449 8.03 37.64 -3.24
C ASP A 449 8.38 39.08 -3.69
N ASP A 450 7.77 39.48 -4.80
CA ASP A 450 7.97 40.79 -5.43
C ASP A 450 6.66 41.40 -6.00
N GLY A 451 5.52 40.77 -5.70
CA GLY A 451 4.21 41.16 -6.20
C GLY A 451 3.96 40.90 -7.69
N ASN A 452 4.92 40.32 -8.44
CA ASN A 452 4.72 40.02 -9.85
C ASN A 452 3.86 38.77 -10.01
N PRO A 453 2.82 38.79 -10.88
CA PRO A 453 1.94 37.66 -11.07
C PRO A 453 2.57 36.55 -11.93
N VAL A 454 2.39 35.31 -11.49
CA VAL A 454 2.69 34.09 -12.25
C VAL A 454 1.38 33.42 -12.62
N ILE A 455 1.21 33.06 -13.90
CA ILE A 455 -0.03 32.43 -14.38
C ILE A 455 0.04 30.91 -14.19
N VAL A 456 -0.98 30.35 -13.54
CA VAL A 456 -1.25 28.91 -13.45
C VAL A 456 -2.65 28.61 -13.95
N CYS A 457 -2.87 27.41 -14.50
CA CYS A 457 -4.18 27.02 -15.03
C CYS A 457 -4.60 25.66 -14.46
N SER A 458 -5.67 25.66 -13.67
CA SER A 458 -6.33 24.44 -13.21
C SER A 458 -7.32 23.99 -14.28
N HIS A 459 -7.30 22.70 -14.61
CA HIS A 459 -8.21 22.11 -15.58
C HIS A 459 -8.52 20.66 -15.23
N LYS A 460 -9.55 20.12 -15.88
CA LYS A 460 -10.01 18.73 -15.68
C LYS A 460 -10.02 17.91 -16.96
N ASP A 461 -9.21 18.29 -17.94
CA ASP A 461 -9.08 17.61 -19.24
C ASP A 461 -8.83 16.08 -19.08
N ASN A 462 -8.16 15.67 -18.01
CA ASN A 462 -7.85 14.26 -17.68
C ASN A 462 -8.76 13.65 -16.60
N GLY A 463 -9.77 14.39 -16.14
CA GLY A 463 -10.61 14.05 -14.98
C GLY A 463 -10.35 14.98 -13.78
N GLU A 464 -10.91 14.64 -12.62
CA GLU A 464 -10.93 15.48 -11.41
C GLU A 464 -10.16 14.86 -10.24
N TYR A 465 -9.91 15.69 -9.22
CA TYR A 465 -9.24 15.37 -7.97
C TYR A 465 -7.75 15.01 -8.11
N ASN A 466 -7.43 13.83 -8.65
CA ASN A 466 -6.07 13.30 -8.67
C ASN A 466 -5.50 13.15 -10.08
N LYS A 467 -5.99 13.93 -11.03
CA LYS A 467 -5.58 13.87 -12.43
C LYS A 467 -4.67 15.02 -12.79
N LEU A 468 -3.82 14.79 -13.80
CA LEU A 468 -2.89 15.80 -14.28
C LEU A 468 -3.64 17.06 -14.71
N GLY A 469 -3.22 18.20 -14.15
CA GLY A 469 -3.74 19.52 -14.47
C GLY A 469 -4.75 20.06 -13.46
N ASN A 470 -5.24 19.23 -12.52
CA ASN A 470 -6.11 19.71 -11.45
C ASN A 470 -5.34 20.70 -10.54
N GLY A 471 -4.25 20.23 -9.94
CA GLY A 471 -3.28 21.02 -9.18
C GLY A 471 -2.20 21.63 -10.07
N GLN A 472 -1.72 22.82 -9.71
CA GLN A 472 -0.59 23.50 -10.33
C GLN A 472 0.42 23.91 -9.28
N PHE A 473 1.71 23.67 -9.51
CA PHE A 473 2.75 23.87 -8.51
C PHE A 473 3.65 25.06 -8.86
N LEU A 474 3.96 25.86 -7.84
CA LEU A 474 4.94 26.94 -7.90
C LEU A 474 6.01 26.74 -6.84
N ARG A 475 7.25 27.12 -7.15
CA ARG A 475 8.37 27.20 -6.20
C ARG A 475 8.50 28.62 -5.69
N LEU A 476 8.38 28.79 -4.37
CA LEU A 476 8.54 30.07 -3.69
C LEU A 476 9.79 30.04 -2.82
N GLN A 477 10.80 30.82 -3.21
CA GLN A 477 11.97 31.04 -2.36
C GLN A 477 11.73 32.24 -1.44
N VAL A 478 11.53 31.98 -0.15
CA VAL A 478 11.44 33.05 0.85
C VAL A 478 12.85 33.42 1.30
N VAL A 479 13.22 34.68 1.11
CA VAL A 479 14.57 35.21 1.44
C VAL A 479 14.60 36.01 2.75
N SER A 480 13.43 36.36 3.29
CA SER A 480 13.27 37.00 4.59
C SER A 480 12.07 36.45 5.35
N ALA A 481 12.30 36.06 6.60
CA ALA A 481 11.23 35.59 7.47
C ALA A 481 10.24 36.73 7.77
N GLY A 482 8.94 36.43 7.75
CA GLY A 482 7.91 37.45 7.94
C GLY A 482 6.52 36.98 7.53
N SER A 483 5.60 37.94 7.46
CA SER A 483 4.25 37.75 6.95
C SER A 483 4.25 37.98 5.45
N HIS A 484 3.78 37.00 4.70
CA HIS A 484 3.68 36.97 3.24
C HIS A 484 2.22 36.80 2.84
N ASN A 485 1.70 37.65 1.96
CA ASN A 485 0.34 37.50 1.43
C ASN A 485 0.39 36.82 0.07
N ILE A 486 -0.10 35.59 0.01
CA ILE A 486 -0.22 34.81 -1.22
C ILE A 486 -1.63 35.02 -1.76
N VAL A 487 -1.74 35.52 -2.99
CA VAL A 487 -3.01 35.87 -3.62
C VAL A 487 -3.12 35.12 -4.94
N ALA A 488 -4.22 34.38 -5.13
CA ALA A 488 -4.62 33.79 -6.40
C ALA A 488 -5.86 34.51 -6.92
N THR A 489 -5.81 35.10 -8.11
CA THR A 489 -6.95 35.82 -8.70
C THR A 489 -7.20 35.35 -10.12
N ARG A 490 -8.45 35.03 -10.45
CA ARG A 490 -8.85 34.56 -11.76
C ARG A 490 -8.47 35.55 -12.86
N VAL A 491 -7.85 35.05 -13.94
CA VAL A 491 -7.54 35.81 -15.16
C VAL A 491 -8.37 35.36 -16.37
N SER A 492 -8.62 34.06 -16.54
CA SER A 492 -9.32 33.53 -17.71
C SER A 492 -10.01 32.19 -17.42
N GLY A 493 -10.80 31.67 -18.38
CA GLY A 493 -11.54 30.42 -18.22
C GLY A 493 -12.90 30.59 -17.53
N LEU A 494 -13.32 29.60 -16.73
CA LEU A 494 -14.59 29.60 -15.97
C LEU A 494 -14.90 30.96 -15.34
N THR A 495 -16.10 31.51 -15.51
CA THR A 495 -16.45 32.86 -15.00
C THR A 495 -16.76 32.91 -13.51
N SER A 496 -17.15 31.76 -12.95
CA SER A 496 -17.25 31.51 -11.51
C SER A 496 -16.18 30.47 -11.18
N SER A 497 -15.25 30.83 -10.31
CA SER A 497 -14.13 29.99 -9.91
C SER A 497 -13.90 30.14 -8.42
N ASP A 498 -13.34 29.13 -7.81
CA ASP A 498 -13.07 29.07 -6.38
C ASP A 498 -11.63 28.58 -6.24
N PRO A 499 -10.63 29.47 -6.45
CA PRO A 499 -9.24 29.08 -6.33
C PRO A 499 -8.94 28.70 -4.89
N ASP A 500 -8.37 27.53 -4.68
CA ASP A 500 -7.81 27.12 -3.40
C ASP A 500 -6.28 27.15 -3.49
N VAL A 501 -5.62 27.48 -2.37
CA VAL A 501 -4.17 27.58 -2.31
C VAL A 501 -3.62 26.81 -1.11
N GLY A 502 -2.66 25.91 -1.36
CA GLY A 502 -1.89 25.20 -0.34
C GLY A 502 -0.43 25.64 -0.34
N VAL A 503 0.18 25.80 0.84
CA VAL A 503 1.61 26.07 0.99
C VAL A 503 2.26 24.92 1.73
N TYR A 504 3.28 24.33 1.13
CA TYR A 504 3.98 23.17 1.62
C TYR A 504 5.43 23.50 1.97
N LEU A 505 5.90 22.94 3.09
CA LEU A 505 7.31 22.90 3.47
C LEU A 505 7.71 21.44 3.63
N ASN A 506 8.65 20.98 2.81
CA ASN A 506 9.10 19.59 2.78
C ASN A 506 7.91 18.60 2.74
N GLY A 507 6.93 18.87 1.88
CA GLY A 507 5.73 18.03 1.68
C GLY A 507 4.63 18.20 2.71
N SER A 508 4.93 18.82 3.85
CA SER A 508 3.91 19.11 4.87
C SER A 508 3.12 20.36 4.49
N LEU A 509 1.80 20.24 4.39
CA LEU A 509 0.89 21.39 4.24
C LEU A 509 0.91 22.24 5.52
N ILE A 510 1.44 23.46 5.43
CA ILE A 510 1.62 24.36 6.57
C ILE A 510 0.63 25.54 6.58
N PHE A 511 0.13 25.94 5.41
CA PHE A 511 -0.92 26.95 5.28
C PHE A 511 -1.89 26.55 4.16
N VAL A 512 -3.16 26.92 4.32
CA VAL A 512 -4.20 26.66 3.31
C VAL A 512 -5.18 27.83 3.27
N GLY A 513 -5.58 28.23 2.06
CA GLY A 513 -6.67 29.15 1.78
C GLY A 513 -7.75 28.42 0.99
N THR A 514 -8.97 28.39 1.53
CA THR A 514 -10.15 27.71 0.94
C THR A 514 -11.42 28.54 1.13
N SER A 515 -11.31 29.86 0.97
CA SER A 515 -12.45 30.76 1.09
C SER A 515 -13.38 30.57 -0.10
N SER A 516 -14.70 30.60 0.12
CA SER A 516 -15.68 30.50 -0.97
C SER A 516 -15.81 31.81 -1.78
N THR A 517 -14.76 32.63 -1.82
CA THR A 517 -14.80 33.95 -2.43
C THR A 517 -14.60 33.80 -3.93
N ASN A 518 -15.68 34.03 -4.68
CA ASN A 518 -15.64 33.84 -6.12
C ASN A 518 -14.47 34.61 -6.76
N ASN A 519 -13.69 33.89 -7.56
CA ASN A 519 -12.57 34.34 -8.39
C ASN A 519 -11.31 34.79 -7.64
N THR A 520 -11.21 34.63 -6.32
CA THR A 520 -10.00 35.01 -5.59
C THR A 520 -9.81 34.27 -4.27
N GLU A 521 -8.55 34.01 -3.95
CA GLU A 521 -8.13 33.49 -2.65
C GLU A 521 -6.97 34.32 -2.12
N THR A 522 -6.90 34.48 -0.80
CA THR A 522 -5.85 35.26 -0.15
C THR A 522 -5.51 34.64 1.19
N ILE A 523 -4.27 34.21 1.30
CA ILE A 523 -3.71 33.67 2.54
C ILE A 523 -2.59 34.57 3.04
N THR A 524 -2.63 34.90 4.33
CA THR A 524 -1.51 35.53 5.03
C THR A 524 -0.72 34.44 5.76
N ALA A 525 0.47 34.10 5.25
CA ALA A 525 1.34 33.06 5.78
C ALA A 525 2.55 33.68 6.49
N ASN A 526 2.84 33.23 7.70
CA ASN A 526 4.09 33.60 8.38
C ASN A 526 5.16 32.57 8.02
N LEU A 527 6.03 32.92 7.07
CA LEU A 527 7.04 32.01 6.51
C LEU A 527 8.43 32.37 7.05
N ASN A 528 9.26 31.33 7.22
CA ASN A 528 10.69 31.48 7.52
C ASN A 528 11.49 31.57 6.22
N VAL A 529 12.80 31.85 6.31
CA VAL A 529 13.70 31.74 5.15
C VAL A 529 13.83 30.27 4.78
N ASP A 530 13.16 29.86 3.71
CA ASP A 530 13.16 28.49 3.18
C ASP A 530 12.63 28.45 1.74
N GLU A 531 12.69 27.28 1.10
CA GLU A 531 12.02 26.99 -0.16
C GLU A 531 10.68 26.28 0.10
N TYR A 532 9.60 26.85 -0.44
CA TYR A 532 8.23 26.35 -0.29
C TYR A 532 7.64 25.95 -1.63
N ILE A 533 6.70 25.00 -1.62
CA ILE A 533 5.83 24.73 -2.76
C ILE A 533 4.47 25.35 -2.51
N VAL A 534 3.98 26.11 -3.49
CA VAL A 534 2.61 26.63 -3.51
C VAL A 534 1.81 25.82 -4.53
N GLU A 535 0.78 25.12 -4.07
CA GLU A 535 -0.19 24.45 -4.93
C GLU A 535 -1.40 25.37 -5.11
N VAL A 536 -1.86 25.51 -6.36
CA VAL A 536 -3.08 26.24 -6.69
C VAL A 536 -3.96 25.36 -7.56
N HIS A 537 -5.24 25.27 -7.22
CA HIS A 537 -6.26 24.60 -8.02
C HIS A 537 -7.58 25.34 -7.92
N ASP A 538 -8.52 25.03 -8.80
CA ASP A 538 -9.92 25.39 -8.57
C ASP A 538 -10.61 24.28 -7.79
N PHE A 539 -11.34 24.61 -6.73
CA PHE A 539 -12.08 23.66 -5.89
C PHE A 539 -12.95 22.72 -6.74
N SER A 540 -13.61 23.25 -7.77
CA SER A 540 -14.52 22.46 -8.61
C SER A 540 -13.82 21.50 -9.58
N ASN A 541 -12.49 21.56 -9.70
CA ASN A 541 -11.69 20.54 -10.38
C ASN A 541 -11.22 19.42 -9.43
N VAL A 542 -11.43 19.56 -8.12
CA VAL A 542 -11.01 18.58 -7.11
C VAL A 542 -12.13 18.09 -6.18
N ASP A 543 -13.37 18.52 -6.43
CA ASP A 543 -14.54 18.18 -5.62
C ASP A 543 -15.10 16.76 -5.89
N ARG A 544 -14.51 16.03 -6.87
CA ARG A 544 -14.92 14.70 -7.34
C ARG A 544 -16.35 14.67 -7.92
N SER A 545 -16.85 15.80 -8.42
CA SER A 545 -18.14 15.91 -9.09
C SER A 545 -17.95 16.13 -10.58
N THR A 546 -18.22 15.09 -11.37
CA THR A 546 -18.07 15.13 -12.84
C THR A 546 -18.89 16.21 -13.56
N THR A 547 -19.81 16.87 -12.84
CA THR A 547 -20.73 17.89 -13.34
C THR A 547 -20.29 19.34 -13.11
N THR A 548 -19.26 19.58 -12.28
CA THR A 548 -18.71 20.91 -11.94
C THR A 548 -17.35 21.09 -12.62
N GLY A 549 -16.58 22.15 -12.35
CA GLY A 549 -15.22 22.28 -12.89
C GLY A 549 -15.09 22.67 -14.36
N GLY A 550 -13.85 22.70 -14.82
CA GLY A 550 -13.43 23.18 -16.14
C GLY A 550 -12.14 23.99 -16.10
N ASN A 551 -11.78 24.55 -17.24
CA ASN A 551 -10.48 25.19 -17.41
C ASN A 551 -10.53 26.63 -16.89
N VAL A 552 -9.64 26.97 -15.97
CA VAL A 552 -9.53 28.28 -15.35
C VAL A 552 -8.09 28.62 -15.03
N CYS A 553 -7.70 29.87 -15.27
CA CYS A 553 -6.35 30.34 -14.96
C CYS A 553 -6.38 31.45 -13.92
N PHE A 554 -5.35 31.47 -13.08
CA PHE A 554 -5.16 32.40 -11.98
C PHE A 554 -3.80 33.11 -12.12
N ASN A 555 -3.77 34.40 -11.81
CA ASN A 555 -2.55 35.11 -11.45
C ASN A 555 -2.25 34.83 -9.98
N VAL A 556 -1.05 34.33 -9.70
CA VAL A 556 -0.56 34.07 -8.34
C VAL A 556 0.55 35.06 -8.01
N SER A 557 0.44 35.77 -6.90
CA SER A 557 1.42 36.76 -6.44
C SER A 557 1.68 36.64 -4.94
N VAL A 558 2.88 37.06 -4.49
CA VAL A 558 3.27 37.13 -3.08
C VAL A 558 3.70 38.57 -2.74
N PHE A 559 3.29 39.07 -1.56
CA PHE A 559 3.52 40.45 -1.10
C PHE A 559 3.96 40.54 0.37
#